data_AF-A0A7C3DPX3-F1
#
_entry.id   AF-A0A7C3DPX3-F1
#
_cell.length_a   1.000
_cell.length_b   1.000
_cell.length_c   1.000
_cell.angle_alpha   90.00
_cell.angle_beta   90.00
_cell.angle_gamma   90.00
#
_symmetry.space_group_name_H-M   'P 1'
#
loop_
_entity.id
_entity.type
_entity.pdbx_description
1 polymer ?
#
loop_
_entity_poly.entity_id
_entity_poly.type
_entity_poly.pdbx_seq_one_letter_code
_entity_poly.pdbx_strand_id
1 'polypeptide(L)'
;MSEHITHTAVMDDGARLAMDSPDICADFKAVLRDRIAICRYTAMTRSGDMFTVRLLRDLRNHWPSRRAGDLSEEKLAFVLGWRCHLAADRTFKPVYRQLQPEYYLKGDDERGGASDVSVYHDVVVFREVYDGGRAEPFRPGALDYRMESHSAFRTLPAGAMERLVLAFWQRELLRIQTRRDAAHFQSNRIHLIRYAQAFHSPDPDKLRRYIFEPNFYNPKDPIIVLARSIQRGSPRRDIDLKQALAAAPRQSQYAQALERAYEYLHAASEYFLGRIDERELEARCDVGKPHVPPELDPRRKS
;
A
#
# COMPACT_ATOMS: atom_id res chain seq x y z
N MET A 1 6.65 -2.02 -10.18
CA MET A 1 6.27 -2.45 -8.81
C MET A 1 7.12 -1.77 -7.75
N SER A 2 7.42 -0.48 -7.87
CA SER A 2 7.94 0.24 -6.71
C SER A 2 6.82 0.30 -5.67
N GLU A 3 7.17 0.12 -4.40
CA GLU A 3 6.29 0.40 -3.25
C GLU A 3 5.14 -0.59 -3.05
N HIS A 4 5.10 -1.71 -3.79
CA HIS A 4 4.02 -2.70 -3.68
C HIS A 4 3.88 -3.19 -2.23
N ILE A 5 4.97 -3.72 -1.66
CA ILE A 5 4.93 -4.36 -0.33
C ILE A 5 4.54 -3.32 0.73
N THR A 6 5.10 -2.11 0.64
CA THR A 6 4.82 -1.00 1.54
C THR A 6 3.35 -0.58 1.47
N HIS A 7 2.76 -0.40 0.28
CA HIS A 7 1.36 -0.06 0.12
C HIS A 7 0.42 -1.15 0.63
N THR A 8 0.71 -2.42 0.30
CA THR A 8 -0.06 -3.55 0.80
C THR A 8 0.00 -3.63 2.32
N ALA A 9 1.17 -3.36 2.93
CA ALA A 9 1.34 -3.33 4.38
C ALA A 9 0.53 -2.23 5.06
N VAL A 10 0.55 -1.00 4.52
CA VAL A 10 -0.27 0.09 5.02
C VAL A 10 -1.76 -0.24 4.92
N MET A 11 -2.20 -0.87 3.82
CA MET A 11 -3.59 -1.36 3.72
C MET A 11 -3.89 -2.40 4.78
N ASP A 12 -3.07 -3.45 4.87
CA ASP A 12 -3.26 -4.56 5.79
C ASP A 12 -3.29 -4.11 7.27
N ASP A 13 -2.37 -3.24 7.67
CA ASP A 13 -2.33 -2.70 9.03
C ASP A 13 -3.42 -1.67 9.28
N GLY A 14 -3.72 -0.80 8.32
CA GLY A 14 -4.87 0.10 8.39
C GLY A 14 -6.19 -0.66 8.57
N ALA A 15 -6.37 -1.78 7.85
CA ALA A 15 -7.52 -2.66 7.96
C ALA A 15 -7.59 -3.34 9.34
N ARG A 16 -6.46 -3.81 9.89
CA ARG A 16 -6.40 -4.39 11.25
C ARG A 16 -6.83 -3.39 12.31
N LEU A 17 -6.31 -2.17 12.25
CA LEU A 17 -6.66 -1.09 13.18
C LEU A 17 -8.14 -0.70 13.03
N ALA A 18 -8.63 -0.59 11.79
CA ALA A 18 -10.03 -0.28 11.52
C ALA A 18 -10.99 -1.38 12.01
N MET A 19 -10.62 -2.65 11.86
CA MET A 19 -11.42 -3.77 12.35
C MET A 19 -11.47 -3.85 13.89
N ASP A 20 -10.38 -3.52 14.58
CA ASP A 20 -10.33 -3.50 16.06
C ASP A 20 -10.97 -2.24 16.66
N SER A 21 -11.03 -1.13 15.91
CA SER A 21 -11.61 0.13 16.39
C SER A 21 -13.13 0.08 16.58
N PRO A 22 -13.68 0.64 17.68
CA PRO A 22 -15.14 0.79 17.82
C PRO A 22 -15.75 1.85 16.91
N ASP A 23 -14.94 2.77 16.36
CA ASP A 23 -15.41 3.95 15.62
C ASP A 23 -15.70 3.64 14.12
N ILE A 24 -15.26 2.49 13.62
CA ILE A 24 -15.52 2.03 12.25
C ILE A 24 -16.83 1.24 12.17
N CYS A 25 -17.66 1.54 11.17
CA CYS A 25 -18.97 0.90 10.97
C CYS A 25 -18.85 -0.60 10.65
N ALA A 26 -19.91 -1.35 11.00
CA ALA A 26 -19.92 -2.80 10.86
C ALA A 26 -19.75 -3.26 9.40
N ASP A 27 -20.34 -2.55 8.44
CA ASP A 27 -20.24 -2.87 7.01
C ASP A 27 -18.80 -2.79 6.50
N PHE A 28 -18.05 -1.76 6.91
CA PHE A 28 -16.64 -1.64 6.54
C PHE A 28 -15.82 -2.77 7.15
N LYS A 29 -16.06 -3.13 8.41
CA LYS A 29 -15.37 -4.24 9.06
C LYS A 29 -15.65 -5.57 8.37
N ALA A 30 -16.90 -5.81 7.96
CA ALA A 30 -17.26 -7.01 7.21
C ALA A 30 -16.52 -7.06 5.87
N VAL A 31 -16.53 -5.96 5.10
CA VAL A 31 -15.83 -5.90 3.82
C VAL A 31 -14.31 -6.04 3.98
N LEU A 32 -13.69 -5.38 4.95
CA LEU A 32 -12.26 -5.52 5.23
C LEU A 32 -11.88 -6.96 5.59
N ARG A 33 -12.75 -7.68 6.31
CA ARG A 33 -12.53 -9.08 6.68
C ARG A 33 -12.68 -10.01 5.48
N ASP A 34 -13.81 -9.89 4.78
CA ASP A 34 -14.25 -10.90 3.83
C ASP A 34 -13.69 -10.66 2.41
N ARG A 35 -13.27 -9.41 2.13
CA ARG A 35 -12.79 -8.97 0.81
C ARG A 35 -11.37 -8.37 0.85
N ILE A 36 -10.56 -8.73 1.86
CA ILE A 36 -9.21 -8.18 2.04
C ILE A 36 -8.32 -8.30 0.79
N ALA A 37 -8.45 -9.40 0.03
CA ALA A 37 -7.69 -9.61 -1.20
C ALA A 37 -7.97 -8.54 -2.27
N ILE A 38 -9.22 -8.07 -2.36
CA ILE A 38 -9.59 -6.97 -3.25
C ILE A 38 -8.99 -5.67 -2.73
N CYS A 39 -9.10 -5.38 -1.43
CA CYS A 39 -8.45 -4.20 -0.84
C CYS A 39 -6.93 -4.18 -1.12
N ARG A 40 -6.25 -5.34 -1.06
CA ARG A 40 -4.81 -5.46 -1.34
C ARG A 40 -4.51 -5.14 -2.80
N TYR A 41 -5.30 -5.71 -3.71
CA TYR A 41 -5.18 -5.44 -5.14
C TYR A 41 -5.32 -3.94 -5.42
N THR A 42 -6.30 -3.29 -4.81
CA THR A 42 -6.57 -1.87 -5.09
C THR A 42 -5.62 -0.92 -4.40
N ALA A 43 -5.03 -1.34 -3.28
CA ALA A 43 -3.93 -0.64 -2.64
C ALA A 43 -2.71 -0.43 -3.57
N MET A 44 -2.65 -1.15 -4.69
CA MET A 44 -1.59 -1.08 -5.70
C MET A 44 -1.99 -0.33 -6.98
N THR A 45 -3.23 0.12 -7.08
CA THR A 45 -3.76 0.74 -8.30
C THR A 45 -3.71 2.27 -8.23
N ARG A 46 -3.35 2.90 -9.35
CA ARG A 46 -3.21 4.37 -9.46
C ARG A 46 -4.56 5.06 -9.71
N SER A 47 -4.58 6.38 -9.51
CA SER A 47 -5.64 7.29 -9.96
C SER A 47 -7.03 7.09 -9.33
N GLY A 48 -7.10 6.43 -8.18
CA GLY A 48 -8.37 6.20 -7.47
C GLY A 48 -9.05 7.46 -6.94
N ASP A 49 -8.27 8.51 -6.62
CA ASP A 49 -8.79 9.67 -5.88
C ASP A 49 -10.00 10.32 -6.60
N MET A 50 -9.97 10.41 -7.93
CA MET A 50 -11.04 11.01 -8.73
C MET A 50 -12.39 10.27 -8.67
N PHE A 51 -12.38 8.97 -8.34
CA PHE A 51 -13.59 8.13 -8.40
C PHE A 51 -14.09 7.69 -7.03
N THR A 52 -13.22 7.74 -6.01
CA THR A 52 -13.53 7.20 -4.67
C THR A 52 -14.74 7.85 -4.01
N VAL A 53 -14.86 9.18 -4.04
CA VAL A 53 -15.97 9.91 -3.40
C VAL A 53 -17.30 9.60 -4.08
N ARG A 54 -17.34 9.73 -5.41
CA ARG A 54 -18.53 9.40 -6.21
C ARG A 54 -18.97 7.96 -6.00
N LEU A 55 -18.03 7.01 -6.06
CA LEU A 55 -18.35 5.59 -5.86
C LEU A 55 -18.86 5.32 -4.44
N LEU A 56 -18.27 5.95 -3.42
CA LEU A 56 -18.73 5.81 -2.04
C LEU A 56 -20.13 6.40 -1.83
N ARG A 57 -20.45 7.54 -2.46
CA ARG A 57 -21.81 8.09 -2.48
C ARG A 57 -22.81 7.12 -3.09
N ASP A 58 -22.49 6.60 -4.27
CA ASP A 58 -23.36 5.67 -4.99
C ASP A 58 -23.57 4.40 -4.16
N LEU A 59 -22.50 3.88 -3.53
CA LEU A 59 -22.59 2.73 -2.62
C LEU A 59 -23.46 3.04 -1.41
N ARG A 60 -23.25 4.16 -0.72
CA ARG A 60 -24.04 4.58 0.44
C ARG A 60 -25.54 4.63 0.12
N ASN A 61 -25.91 5.23 -1.01
CA ASN A 61 -27.31 5.39 -1.41
C ASN A 61 -28.00 4.07 -1.73
N HIS A 62 -27.27 3.10 -2.28
CA HIS A 62 -27.82 1.80 -2.69
C HIS A 62 -27.53 0.67 -1.70
N TRP A 63 -26.75 0.92 -0.63
CA TRP A 63 -26.32 -0.12 0.30
C TRP A 63 -27.47 -0.89 0.95
N PRO A 64 -28.56 -0.23 1.43
CA PRO A 64 -29.68 -0.94 2.05
C PRO A 64 -30.47 -1.82 1.08
N SER A 65 -30.39 -1.55 -0.23
CA SER A 65 -31.15 -2.25 -1.27
C SER A 65 -30.28 -3.12 -2.19
N ARG A 66 -29.00 -3.29 -1.85
CA ARG A 66 -28.04 -4.10 -2.63
C ARG A 66 -28.49 -5.56 -2.74
N ARG A 67 -28.22 -6.17 -3.89
CA ARG A 67 -28.52 -7.56 -4.20
C ARG A 67 -27.24 -8.35 -4.48
N ALA A 68 -27.34 -9.67 -4.35
CA ALA A 68 -26.29 -10.55 -4.83
C ALA A 68 -26.03 -10.29 -6.33
N GLY A 69 -24.76 -10.14 -6.71
CA GLY A 69 -24.37 -9.83 -8.09
C GLY A 69 -24.13 -8.34 -8.38
N ASP A 70 -24.55 -7.41 -7.51
CA ASP A 70 -24.29 -5.96 -7.70
C ASP A 70 -22.81 -5.57 -7.52
N LEU A 71 -22.02 -6.51 -6.97
CA LEU A 71 -20.62 -6.35 -6.58
C LEU A 71 -20.40 -5.20 -5.59
N SER A 72 -21.40 -4.87 -4.77
CA SER A 72 -21.36 -3.72 -3.86
C SER A 72 -20.25 -3.86 -2.81
N GLU A 73 -20.05 -5.06 -2.27
CA GLU A 73 -18.98 -5.33 -1.31
C GLU A 73 -17.60 -5.26 -1.95
N GLU A 74 -17.46 -5.79 -3.17
CA GLU A 74 -16.22 -5.73 -3.94
C GLU A 74 -15.87 -4.28 -4.34
N LYS A 75 -16.86 -3.49 -4.73
CA LYS A 75 -16.71 -2.05 -5.00
C LYS A 75 -16.34 -1.29 -3.74
N LEU A 76 -16.96 -1.61 -2.59
CA LEU A 76 -16.57 -1.00 -1.32
C LEU A 76 -15.14 -1.38 -0.95
N ALA A 77 -14.75 -2.65 -1.06
CA ALA A 77 -13.38 -3.11 -0.86
C ALA A 77 -12.40 -2.34 -1.76
N PHE A 78 -12.82 -2.08 -3.00
CA PHE A 78 -12.04 -1.29 -3.95
C PHE A 78 -11.74 0.11 -3.41
N VAL A 79 -12.78 0.80 -2.92
CA VAL A 79 -12.68 2.13 -2.31
C VAL A 79 -11.81 2.12 -1.07
N LEU A 80 -11.97 1.13 -0.17
CA LEU A 80 -11.20 1.05 1.08
C LEU A 80 -9.70 0.86 0.81
N GLY A 81 -9.35 -0.07 -0.08
CA GLY A 81 -7.95 -0.26 -0.46
C GLY A 81 -7.35 0.96 -1.16
N TRP A 82 -8.12 1.69 -1.97
CA TRP A 82 -7.68 2.96 -2.55
C TRP A 82 -7.45 4.06 -1.51
N ARG A 83 -8.25 4.13 -0.45
CA ARG A 83 -8.00 5.08 0.64
C ARG A 83 -6.68 4.77 1.34
N CYS A 84 -6.38 3.50 1.59
CA CYS A 84 -5.07 3.11 2.14
C CYS A 84 -3.91 3.37 1.16
N HIS A 85 -4.10 3.12 -0.15
CA HIS A 85 -3.13 3.48 -1.18
C HIS A 85 -2.76 4.97 -1.09
N LEU A 86 -3.80 5.80 -1.07
CA LEU A 86 -3.67 7.25 -1.07
C LEU A 86 -2.96 7.76 0.20
N ALA A 87 -3.26 7.14 1.34
CA ALA A 87 -2.57 7.44 2.60
C ALA A 87 -1.07 7.15 2.50
N ALA A 88 -0.68 5.98 1.99
CA ALA A 88 0.71 5.60 1.77
C ALA A 88 1.40 6.55 0.76
N ASP A 89 0.78 6.80 -0.38
CA ASP A 89 1.29 7.70 -1.42
C ASP A 89 1.60 9.10 -0.87
N ARG A 90 0.65 9.70 -0.15
CA ARG A 90 0.82 11.04 0.43
C ARG A 90 1.86 11.08 1.54
N THR A 91 2.18 9.94 2.14
CA THR A 91 3.22 9.86 3.17
C THR A 91 4.59 9.67 2.53
N PHE A 92 4.72 8.73 1.61
CA PHE A 92 6.03 8.30 1.14
C PHE A 92 6.52 9.02 -0.12
N LYS A 93 5.64 9.43 -1.05
CA LYS A 93 6.08 10.13 -2.27
C LYS A 93 6.86 11.42 -2.00
N PRO A 94 6.51 12.26 -1.01
CA PRO A 94 7.34 13.40 -0.61
C PRO A 94 8.70 12.96 -0.07
N VAL A 95 8.72 11.96 0.81
CA VAL A 95 9.94 11.42 1.41
C VAL A 95 10.90 10.91 0.34
N TYR A 96 10.41 10.15 -0.64
CA TYR A 96 11.24 9.62 -1.71
C TYR A 96 11.94 10.71 -2.51
N ARG A 97 11.24 11.81 -2.78
CA ARG A 97 11.79 12.98 -3.48
C ARG A 97 12.79 13.76 -2.65
N GLN A 98 12.64 13.76 -1.32
CA GLN A 98 13.62 14.36 -0.42
C GLN A 98 14.90 13.52 -0.28
N LEU A 99 14.76 12.20 -0.17
CA LEU A 99 15.88 11.30 0.07
C LEU A 99 16.66 10.91 -1.19
N GLN A 100 16.00 10.97 -2.36
CA GLN A 100 16.61 10.63 -3.64
C GLN A 100 16.18 11.59 -4.78
N PRO A 101 16.35 12.92 -4.62
CA PRO A 101 15.86 13.91 -5.58
C PRO A 101 16.37 13.67 -7.00
N GLU A 102 17.64 13.27 -7.16
CA GLU A 102 18.28 13.01 -8.45
C GLU A 102 17.58 11.93 -9.28
N TYR A 103 16.88 11.01 -8.63
CA TYR A 103 16.07 10.00 -9.28
C TYR A 103 14.81 10.60 -9.92
N TYR A 104 14.13 11.48 -9.19
CA TYR A 104 12.84 12.05 -9.56
C TYR A 104 12.94 13.33 -10.42
N LEU A 105 14.12 13.94 -10.52
CA LEU A 105 14.38 15.08 -11.41
C LEU A 105 14.34 14.71 -12.91
N LYS A 106 14.50 13.42 -13.28
CA LYS A 106 14.60 12.98 -14.68
C LYS A 106 13.25 12.75 -15.38
N GLY A 107 12.15 13.17 -14.76
CA GLY A 107 10.78 12.89 -15.21
C GLY A 107 10.17 11.69 -14.51
N ASP A 108 8.84 11.65 -14.43
CA ASP A 108 8.10 10.64 -13.68
C ASP A 108 8.48 9.21 -14.11
N ASP A 109 8.45 8.35 -13.12
CA ASP A 109 8.55 6.89 -13.05
C ASP A 109 7.82 6.07 -14.13
N GLU A 110 7.14 6.68 -15.10
CA GLU A 110 6.42 5.98 -16.18
C GLU A 110 7.35 5.14 -17.07
N ARG A 111 8.64 5.50 -17.16
CA ARG A 111 9.67 4.74 -17.88
C ARG A 111 10.81 4.23 -16.99
N GLY A 112 10.84 4.64 -15.72
CA GLY A 112 11.91 4.34 -14.76
C GLY A 112 11.64 3.07 -13.93
N GLY A 113 12.69 2.49 -13.35
CA GLY A 113 12.55 1.37 -12.41
C GLY A 113 11.96 1.81 -11.06
N ALA A 114 12.12 1.00 -10.01
CA ALA A 114 11.92 1.49 -8.64
C ALA A 114 13.10 2.38 -8.20
N SER A 115 12.88 3.40 -7.37
CA SER A 115 13.96 4.15 -6.70
C SER A 115 14.65 3.27 -5.65
N ASP A 116 15.88 3.58 -5.24
CA ASP A 116 16.54 2.76 -4.20
C ASP A 116 15.81 2.88 -2.87
N VAL A 117 15.38 4.10 -2.53
CA VAL A 117 14.59 4.35 -1.33
C VAL A 117 13.32 3.50 -1.28
N SER A 118 12.54 3.42 -2.38
CA SER A 118 11.33 2.59 -2.41
C SER A 118 11.62 1.09 -2.29
N VAL A 119 12.70 0.58 -2.92
CA VAL A 119 13.13 -0.82 -2.78
C VAL A 119 13.47 -1.13 -1.32
N TYR A 120 14.24 -0.27 -0.66
CA TYR A 120 14.66 -0.49 0.72
C TYR A 120 13.48 -0.41 1.70
N HIS A 121 12.51 0.49 1.46
CA HIS A 121 11.28 0.55 2.24
C HIS A 121 10.49 -0.77 2.13
N ASP A 122 10.26 -1.26 0.91
CA ASP A 122 9.57 -2.53 0.69
C ASP A 122 10.28 -3.72 1.35
N VAL A 123 11.61 -3.75 1.29
CA VAL A 123 12.43 -4.81 1.90
C VAL A 123 12.33 -4.81 3.42
N VAL A 124 12.39 -3.64 4.05
CA VAL A 124 12.21 -3.51 5.51
C VAL A 124 10.79 -3.90 5.89
N VAL A 125 9.77 -3.42 5.18
CA VAL A 125 8.38 -3.81 5.42
C VAL A 125 8.17 -5.31 5.21
N PHE A 126 8.76 -5.92 4.18
CA PHE A 126 8.69 -7.37 3.97
C PHE A 126 9.22 -8.15 5.17
N ARG A 127 10.33 -7.68 5.76
CA ARG A 127 10.92 -8.27 6.95
C ARG A 127 10.05 -8.06 8.19
N GLU A 128 9.71 -6.81 8.49
CA GLU A 128 9.05 -6.43 9.75
C GLU A 128 7.55 -6.75 9.76
N VAL A 129 6.88 -6.58 8.62
CA VAL A 129 5.43 -6.73 8.52
C VAL A 129 5.03 -8.16 8.15
N TYR A 130 5.79 -8.79 7.26
CA TYR A 130 5.45 -10.09 6.73
C TYR A 130 6.37 -11.21 7.20
N ASP A 131 7.26 -10.93 8.16
CA ASP A 131 8.20 -11.89 8.73
C ASP A 131 9.00 -12.62 7.64
N GLY A 132 9.49 -11.84 6.66
CA GLY A 132 10.18 -12.37 5.49
C GLY A 132 9.32 -13.30 4.63
N GLY A 133 8.02 -13.03 4.57
CA GLY A 133 7.05 -13.81 3.79
C GLY A 133 6.44 -15.01 4.53
N ARG A 134 6.67 -15.15 5.84
CA ARG A 134 5.96 -16.15 6.65
C ARG A 134 4.52 -15.74 6.97
N ALA A 135 4.19 -14.46 6.85
CA ALA A 135 2.82 -13.96 6.96
C ALA A 135 2.22 -13.58 5.59
N GLU A 136 0.93 -13.85 5.44
CA GLU A 136 0.11 -13.50 4.27
C GLU A 136 0.17 -11.98 3.97
N PRO A 137 0.06 -11.55 2.70
CA PRO A 137 -0.19 -12.37 1.51
C PRO A 137 1.08 -12.94 0.86
N PHE A 138 2.25 -12.62 1.39
CA PHE A 138 3.50 -13.00 0.76
C PHE A 138 3.95 -14.39 1.19
N ARG A 139 4.91 -14.94 0.43
CA ARG A 139 5.56 -16.22 0.71
C ARG A 139 7.06 -15.99 0.89
N PRO A 140 7.81 -16.88 1.57
CA PRO A 140 9.25 -16.70 1.77
C PRO A 140 10.02 -16.55 0.46
N GLY A 141 9.56 -17.22 -0.60
CA GLY A 141 10.13 -17.11 -1.94
C GLY A 141 9.93 -15.76 -2.66
N ALA A 142 9.17 -14.82 -2.10
CA ALA A 142 8.80 -13.58 -2.79
C ALA A 142 10.01 -12.68 -3.09
N LEU A 143 10.97 -12.58 -2.16
CA LEU A 143 12.21 -11.81 -2.33
C LEU A 143 13.46 -12.69 -2.28
N ASP A 144 13.29 -13.99 -2.50
CA ASP A 144 14.37 -14.96 -2.42
C ASP A 144 15.33 -14.83 -3.61
N TYR A 145 16.63 -14.88 -3.34
CA TYR A 145 17.63 -14.80 -4.40
C TYR A 145 17.52 -16.04 -5.29
N ARG A 146 17.09 -15.81 -6.53
CA ARG A 146 16.91 -16.86 -7.55
C ARG A 146 15.92 -17.98 -7.15
N MET A 147 15.13 -17.84 -6.10
CA MET A 147 14.29 -18.92 -5.55
C MET A 147 15.08 -20.03 -4.81
N GLU A 148 16.31 -19.78 -4.33
CA GLU A 148 17.15 -20.77 -3.65
C GLU A 148 16.50 -21.48 -2.45
N SER A 149 15.56 -20.84 -1.76
CA SER A 149 14.75 -21.41 -0.67
C SER A 149 13.68 -22.40 -1.17
N HIS A 150 13.37 -22.43 -2.46
CA HIS A 150 12.39 -23.34 -3.04
C HIS A 150 13.03 -24.70 -3.35
N SER A 151 12.40 -25.80 -2.92
CA SER A 151 12.90 -27.17 -3.10
C SER A 151 13.21 -27.52 -4.57
N ALA A 152 12.45 -26.95 -5.50
CA ALA A 152 12.63 -27.15 -6.95
C ALA A 152 13.70 -26.26 -7.62
N PHE A 153 14.39 -25.36 -6.90
CA PHE A 153 15.32 -24.40 -7.51
C PHE A 153 16.48 -25.06 -8.27
N ARG A 154 17.01 -26.17 -7.73
CA ARG A 154 18.10 -26.91 -8.39
C ARG A 154 17.69 -27.50 -9.74
N THR A 155 16.39 -27.71 -9.95
CA THR A 155 15.82 -28.28 -11.17
C THR A 155 15.21 -27.23 -12.11
N LEU A 156 15.02 -25.99 -11.63
CA LEU A 156 14.38 -24.91 -12.39
C LEU A 156 15.39 -23.78 -12.63
N PRO A 157 15.88 -23.58 -13.86
CA PRO A 157 16.73 -22.43 -14.16
C PRO A 157 15.91 -21.14 -14.00
N ALA A 158 16.03 -20.46 -12.86
CA ALA A 158 15.22 -19.30 -12.49
C ALA A 158 15.19 -18.20 -13.57
N GLY A 159 16.34 -17.91 -14.18
CA GLY A 159 16.42 -16.93 -15.27
C GLY A 159 15.67 -17.37 -16.54
N ALA A 160 15.52 -18.67 -16.79
CA ALA A 160 14.68 -19.17 -17.87
C ALA A 160 13.19 -19.09 -17.52
N MET A 161 12.81 -19.38 -16.26
CA MET A 161 11.42 -19.23 -15.80
C MET A 161 10.96 -17.79 -15.80
N GLU A 162 11.80 -16.85 -15.37
CA GLU A 162 11.48 -15.43 -15.43
C GLU A 162 11.13 -14.99 -16.86
N ARG A 163 11.93 -15.41 -17.85
CA ARG A 163 11.67 -15.12 -19.27
C ARG A 163 10.37 -15.74 -19.78
N LEU A 164 10.03 -16.95 -19.32
CA LEU A 164 8.85 -17.70 -19.78
C LEU A 164 7.56 -17.17 -19.13
N VAL A 165 7.57 -16.96 -17.82
CA VAL A 165 6.45 -16.45 -17.03
C VAL A 165 6.12 -15.02 -17.42
N LEU A 166 7.13 -14.16 -17.65
CA LEU A 166 6.88 -12.77 -18.02
C LEU A 166 6.12 -12.66 -19.34
N ALA A 167 6.50 -13.44 -20.36
CA ALA A 167 5.82 -13.45 -21.65
C ALA A 167 4.39 -14.01 -21.55
N PHE A 168 4.19 -15.07 -20.77
CA PHE A 168 2.86 -15.63 -20.52
C PHE A 168 1.95 -14.62 -19.79
N TRP A 169 2.46 -14.01 -18.72
CA TRP A 169 1.74 -13.03 -17.92
C TRP A 169 1.36 -11.79 -18.72
N GLN A 170 2.30 -11.24 -19.50
CA GLN A 170 2.03 -10.13 -20.41
C GLN A 170 0.93 -10.49 -21.42
N ARG A 171 0.99 -11.68 -22.02
CA ARG A 171 -0.03 -12.14 -22.97
C ARG A 171 -1.41 -12.22 -22.33
N GLU A 172 -1.53 -12.78 -21.14
CA GLU A 172 -2.83 -12.90 -20.47
C GLU A 172 -3.38 -11.55 -20.05
N LEU A 173 -2.54 -10.63 -19.56
CA LEU A 173 -2.97 -9.25 -19.31
C LEU A 173 -3.45 -8.54 -20.58
N LEU A 174 -2.78 -8.75 -21.72
CA LEU A 174 -3.22 -8.23 -23.02
C LEU A 174 -4.55 -8.83 -23.50
N ARG A 175 -4.94 -10.03 -23.04
CA ARG A 175 -6.23 -10.66 -23.37
C ARG A 175 -7.39 -10.09 -22.55
N ILE A 176 -7.12 -9.65 -21.33
CA ILE A 176 -8.15 -9.16 -20.40
C ILE A 176 -8.50 -7.68 -20.67
N GLN A 177 -7.64 -6.93 -21.36
CA GLN A 177 -7.90 -5.52 -21.66
C GLN A 177 -8.88 -5.31 -22.84
N THR A 178 -9.73 -4.30 -22.71
CA THR A 178 -10.61 -3.80 -23.78
C THR A 178 -9.97 -2.73 -24.65
N ARG A 179 -8.83 -2.14 -24.22
CA ARG A 179 -8.05 -1.17 -25.00
C ARG A 179 -6.91 -1.87 -25.73
N ARG A 180 -6.77 -1.61 -27.03
CA ARG A 180 -5.77 -2.25 -27.92
C ARG A 180 -4.37 -1.60 -27.90
N ASP A 181 -4.16 -0.55 -27.12
CA ASP A 181 -2.91 0.20 -27.14
C ASP A 181 -1.91 -0.35 -26.11
N ALA A 182 -0.97 -1.16 -26.59
CA ALA A 182 0.11 -1.71 -25.80
C ALA A 182 1.18 -0.67 -25.39
N ALA A 183 1.20 0.53 -25.98
CA ALA A 183 2.22 1.54 -25.71
C ALA A 183 2.11 2.16 -24.30
N HIS A 184 0.93 2.08 -23.69
CA HIS A 184 0.66 2.55 -22.33
C HIS A 184 0.78 1.44 -21.27
N PHE A 185 1.17 0.23 -21.68
CA PHE A 185 1.45 -0.82 -20.71
C PHE A 185 2.73 -0.45 -19.98
N GLN A 186 2.62 -0.16 -18.67
CA GLN A 186 3.79 -0.03 -17.80
C GLN A 186 4.69 -1.21 -18.10
N SER A 187 5.93 -0.95 -18.55
CA SER A 187 6.88 -2.03 -18.69
C SER A 187 7.05 -2.63 -17.30
N ASN A 188 6.47 -3.80 -17.07
CA ASN A 188 6.58 -4.54 -15.82
C ASN A 188 8.01 -5.09 -15.72
N ARG A 189 8.99 -4.20 -15.66
CA ARG A 189 10.37 -4.50 -15.31
C ARG A 189 10.36 -4.73 -13.82
N ILE A 190 10.12 -5.98 -13.45
CA ILE A 190 10.25 -6.40 -12.08
C ILE A 190 11.73 -6.52 -11.80
N HIS A 191 12.28 -5.66 -10.94
CA HIS A 191 13.67 -5.74 -10.51
C HIS A 191 13.84 -6.75 -9.37
N LEU A 192 13.37 -7.99 -9.54
CA LEU A 192 13.38 -9.02 -8.49
C LEU A 192 14.79 -9.20 -7.91
N ILE A 193 15.81 -9.24 -8.77
CA ILE A 193 17.21 -9.37 -8.35
C ILE A 193 17.62 -8.25 -7.41
N ARG A 194 17.20 -7.01 -7.67
CA ARG A 194 17.56 -5.84 -6.84
C ARG A 194 16.86 -5.89 -5.49
N TYR A 195 15.59 -6.30 -5.46
CA TYR A 195 14.87 -6.53 -4.21
C TYR A 195 15.51 -7.65 -3.38
N ALA A 196 15.84 -8.78 -4.02
CA ALA A 196 16.51 -9.91 -3.36
C ALA A 196 17.90 -9.50 -2.83
N GLN A 197 18.69 -8.77 -3.61
CA GLN A 197 19.97 -8.23 -3.16
C GLN A 197 19.81 -7.30 -1.95
N ALA A 198 18.88 -6.34 -2.01
CA ALA A 198 18.61 -5.45 -0.89
C ALA A 198 18.09 -6.21 0.36
N PHE A 199 17.37 -7.31 0.20
CA PHE A 199 16.88 -8.12 1.32
C PHE A 199 17.98 -8.99 1.96
N HIS A 200 18.78 -9.69 1.16
CA HIS A 200 19.79 -10.64 1.67
C HIS A 200 21.14 -9.99 2.01
N SER A 201 21.55 -8.98 1.23
CA SER A 201 22.84 -8.30 1.38
C SER A 201 22.64 -6.78 1.24
N PRO A 202 21.89 -6.14 2.17
CA PRO A 202 21.64 -4.71 2.12
C PRO A 202 22.94 -3.92 2.19
N ASP A 203 23.02 -2.86 1.38
CA ASP A 203 24.06 -1.84 1.47
C ASP A 203 23.87 -1.05 2.77
N PRO A 204 24.84 -1.06 3.70
CA PRO A 204 24.73 -0.38 4.99
C PRO A 204 24.49 1.13 4.87
N ASP A 205 25.08 1.78 3.86
CA ASP A 205 24.90 3.22 3.65
C ASP A 205 23.49 3.53 3.17
N LYS A 206 22.91 2.67 2.34
CA LYS A 206 21.50 2.80 1.91
C LYS A 206 20.54 2.53 3.07
N LEU A 207 20.81 1.55 3.94
CA LEU A 207 20.01 1.36 5.16
C LEU A 207 20.06 2.59 6.06
N ARG A 208 21.25 3.14 6.31
CA ARG A 208 21.40 4.36 7.12
C ARG A 208 20.59 5.52 6.53
N ARG A 209 20.82 5.84 5.26
CA ARG A 209 20.20 7.00 4.58
C ARG A 209 18.71 6.88 4.35
N TYR A 210 18.21 5.68 4.07
CA TYR A 210 16.81 5.47 3.65
C TYR A 210 15.92 4.93 4.77
N ILE A 211 16.47 4.28 5.79
CA ILE A 211 15.68 3.63 6.84
C ILE A 211 15.91 4.29 8.20
N PHE A 212 17.16 4.38 8.64
CA PHE A 212 17.46 4.78 10.02
C PHE A 212 17.41 6.29 10.23
N GLU A 213 18.15 7.08 9.43
CA GLU A 213 18.17 8.55 9.52
C GLU A 213 16.79 9.19 9.32
N PRO A 214 15.98 8.80 8.33
CA PRO A 214 14.64 9.36 8.16
C PRO A 214 13.61 8.76 9.12
N ASN A 215 14.00 7.83 9.99
CA ASN A 215 13.12 7.06 10.88
C ASN A 215 11.94 6.46 10.09
N PHE A 216 12.22 5.67 9.06
CA PHE A 216 11.19 5.10 8.20
C PHE A 216 10.26 4.16 8.98
N TYR A 217 10.82 3.24 9.76
CA TYR A 217 10.08 2.23 10.51
C TYR A 217 10.68 2.07 11.91
N ASN A 218 9.83 2.13 12.95
CA ASN A 218 10.24 1.87 14.32
C ASN A 218 9.30 0.85 14.98
N PRO A 219 9.78 -0.38 15.30
CA PRO A 219 8.93 -1.43 15.87
C PRO A 219 8.39 -1.08 17.27
N LYS A 220 8.89 -0.01 17.90
CA LYS A 220 8.43 0.48 19.21
C LYS A 220 7.29 1.49 19.13
N ASP A 221 6.90 1.95 17.95
CA ASP A 221 5.78 2.87 17.80
C ASP A 221 4.48 2.19 18.26
N PRO A 222 3.68 2.78 19.18
CA PRO A 222 2.52 2.11 19.77
C PRO A 222 1.50 1.61 18.73
N ILE A 223 1.25 2.40 17.67
CA ILE A 223 0.32 2.00 16.60
C ILE A 223 0.82 0.78 15.82
N ILE A 224 2.14 0.69 15.61
CA ILE A 224 2.77 -0.47 14.97
C ILE A 224 2.68 -1.67 15.91
N VAL A 225 3.06 -1.52 17.18
CA VAL A 225 2.97 -2.60 18.19
C VAL A 225 1.54 -3.14 18.28
N LEU A 226 0.53 -2.26 18.28
CA LEU A 226 -0.88 -2.64 18.28
C LEU A 226 -1.23 -3.43 17.01
N ALA A 227 -0.91 -2.92 15.81
CA ALA A 227 -1.18 -3.60 14.55
C ALA A 227 -0.53 -5.01 14.49
N ARG A 228 0.71 -5.14 14.97
CA ARG A 228 1.42 -6.43 15.09
C ARG A 228 0.75 -7.38 16.08
N SER A 229 0.24 -6.86 17.20
CA SER A 229 -0.47 -7.66 18.20
C SER A 229 -1.79 -8.22 17.66
N ILE A 230 -2.53 -7.41 16.89
CA ILE A 230 -3.74 -7.83 16.18
C ILE A 230 -3.41 -8.89 15.12
N GLN A 231 -2.35 -8.67 14.33
CA GLN A 231 -1.91 -9.62 13.31
C GLN A 231 -1.62 -11.02 13.90
N ARG A 232 -1.02 -11.08 15.10
CA ARG A 232 -0.75 -12.33 15.81
C ARG A 232 -1.96 -12.95 16.51
N GLY A 233 -3.14 -12.34 16.39
CA GLY A 233 -4.36 -12.82 17.05
C GLY A 233 -4.39 -12.57 18.56
N SER A 234 -3.56 -11.67 19.09
CA SER A 234 -3.51 -11.32 20.51
C SER A 234 -3.41 -9.79 20.69
N PRO A 235 -4.50 -9.04 20.40
CA PRO A 235 -4.50 -7.59 20.51
C PRO A 235 -4.09 -7.11 21.91
N ARG A 236 -3.11 -6.22 21.98
CA ARG A 236 -2.67 -5.59 23.23
C ARG A 236 -3.68 -4.55 23.68
N ARG A 237 -4.46 -4.89 24.71
CA ARG A 237 -5.50 -4.02 25.27
C ARG A 237 -4.95 -2.88 26.15
N ASP A 238 -3.67 -2.93 26.49
CA ASP A 238 -2.97 -1.86 27.20
C ASP A 238 -2.57 -0.68 26.30
N ILE A 239 -2.65 -0.85 24.98
CA ILE A 239 -2.40 0.23 24.01
C ILE A 239 -3.74 0.83 23.59
N ASP A 240 -4.00 2.07 24.01
CA ASP A 240 -5.16 2.83 23.55
C ASP A 240 -4.95 3.31 22.11
N LEU A 241 -5.86 2.92 21.21
CA LEU A 241 -5.77 3.23 19.78
C LEU A 241 -5.79 4.75 19.52
N LYS A 242 -6.61 5.51 20.25
CA LYS A 242 -6.74 6.97 20.05
C LYS A 242 -5.46 7.68 20.46
N GLN A 243 -4.85 7.30 21.57
CA GLN A 243 -3.54 7.81 22.00
C GLN A 243 -2.43 7.42 21.03
N ALA A 244 -2.44 6.18 20.53
CA ALA A 244 -1.47 5.71 19.55
C ALA A 244 -1.55 6.50 18.22
N LEU A 245 -2.77 6.75 17.72
CA LEU A 245 -3.02 7.59 16.55
C LEU A 245 -2.55 9.03 16.78
N ALA A 246 -2.89 9.64 17.92
CA ALA A 246 -2.48 11.00 18.24
C ALA A 246 -0.95 11.17 18.37
N ALA A 247 -0.22 10.10 18.71
CA ALA A 247 1.23 10.11 18.79
C ALA A 247 1.91 9.92 17.42
N ALA A 248 1.27 9.21 16.49
CA ALA A 248 1.85 8.78 15.22
C ALA A 248 2.43 9.89 14.33
N PRO A 249 1.88 11.12 14.25
CA PRO A 249 2.46 12.22 13.46
C PRO A 249 3.90 12.60 13.86
N ARG A 250 4.33 12.24 15.08
CA ARG A 250 5.67 12.51 15.61
C ARG A 250 6.56 11.26 15.67
N GLN A 251 6.12 10.16 15.04
CA GLN A 251 6.78 8.86 15.09
C GLN A 251 7.36 8.49 13.71
N SER A 252 7.65 7.21 13.48
CA SER A 252 8.20 6.76 12.20
C SER A 252 7.29 7.09 11.03
N GLN A 253 7.85 7.21 9.84
CA GLN A 253 7.07 7.48 8.62
C GLN A 253 6.01 6.41 8.38
N TYR A 254 6.31 5.15 8.72
CA TYR A 254 5.33 4.07 8.64
C TYR A 254 4.17 4.29 9.63
N ALA A 255 4.43 4.71 10.87
CA ALA A 255 3.37 5.07 11.81
C ALA A 255 2.49 6.22 11.31
N GLN A 256 3.10 7.25 10.69
CA GLN A 256 2.37 8.36 10.04
C GLN A 256 1.47 7.86 8.90
N ALA A 257 1.92 6.88 8.12
CA ALA A 257 1.09 6.27 7.07
C ALA A 257 -0.09 5.46 7.64
N LEU A 258 0.12 4.75 8.75
CA LEU A 258 -0.95 3.99 9.42
C LEU A 258 -2.02 4.91 10.01
N GLU A 259 -1.61 6.02 10.64
CA GLU A 259 -2.54 7.01 11.16
C GLU A 259 -3.40 7.61 10.04
N ARG A 260 -2.77 8.05 8.95
CA ARG A 260 -3.50 8.60 7.80
C ARG A 260 -4.44 7.57 7.16
N ALA A 261 -3.99 6.32 7.03
CA ALA A 261 -4.81 5.25 6.48
C ALA A 261 -6.06 5.00 7.36
N TYR A 262 -5.87 4.98 8.69
CA TYR A 262 -6.98 4.87 9.63
C TYR A 262 -7.93 6.07 9.52
N GLU A 263 -7.43 7.30 9.50
CA GLU A 263 -8.26 8.51 9.40
C GLU A 263 -9.08 8.54 8.10
N TYR A 264 -8.50 8.11 6.98
CA TYR A 264 -9.24 8.02 5.72
C TYR A 264 -10.34 6.95 5.76
N LEU A 265 -10.08 5.79 6.38
CA LEU A 265 -11.10 4.75 6.59
C LEU A 265 -12.20 5.23 7.54
N HIS A 266 -11.83 5.95 8.60
CA HIS A 266 -12.75 6.52 9.57
C HIS A 266 -13.64 7.60 8.95
N ALA A 267 -13.07 8.55 8.21
CA ALA A 267 -13.85 9.55 7.48
C ALA A 267 -14.81 8.91 6.47
N ALA A 268 -14.35 7.90 5.72
CA ALA A 268 -15.20 7.17 4.80
C ALA A 268 -16.34 6.43 5.52
N SER A 269 -16.09 5.86 6.70
CA SER A 269 -17.11 5.22 7.55
C SER A 269 -18.14 6.23 8.06
N GLU A 270 -17.70 7.38 8.57
CA GLU A 270 -18.57 8.47 9.03
C GLU A 270 -19.46 8.99 7.90
N TYR A 271 -18.89 9.18 6.70
CA TYR A 271 -19.65 9.58 5.52
C TYR A 271 -20.66 8.51 5.12
N PHE A 272 -20.26 7.24 5.14
CA PHE A 272 -21.12 6.11 4.79
C PHE A 272 -22.34 6.02 5.71
N LEU A 273 -22.17 6.33 6.99
CA LEU A 273 -23.23 6.41 7.99
C LEU A 273 -24.03 7.73 7.94
N GLY A 274 -23.62 8.70 7.13
CA GLY A 274 -24.26 10.00 7.03
C GLY A 274 -23.99 10.96 8.18
N ARG A 275 -22.91 10.74 8.93
CA ARG A 275 -22.48 11.62 10.04
C ARG A 275 -21.72 12.85 9.54
N ILE A 276 -21.07 12.74 8.38
CA ILE A 276 -20.43 13.85 7.68
C ILE A 276 -20.93 13.93 6.23
N ASP A 277 -20.80 15.11 5.62
CA ASP A 277 -21.16 15.36 4.22
C ASP A 277 -20.00 15.05 3.25
N GLU A 278 -20.26 15.21 1.95
CA GLU A 278 -19.28 14.93 0.88
C GLU A 278 -18.08 15.88 0.95
N ARG A 279 -18.30 17.14 1.31
CA ARG A 279 -17.26 18.17 1.41
C ARG A 279 -16.29 17.86 2.56
N GLU A 280 -16.82 17.46 3.71
CA GLU A 280 -16.02 17.07 4.86
C GLU A 280 -15.24 15.77 4.58
N LEU A 281 -15.85 14.80 3.89
CA LEU A 281 -15.14 13.60 3.43
C LEU A 281 -13.95 13.97 2.53
N GLU A 282 -14.18 14.84 1.53
CA GLU A 282 -13.14 15.30 0.62
C GLU A 282 -12.00 16.00 1.36
N ALA A 283 -12.33 16.87 2.31
CA ALA A 283 -11.34 17.59 3.11
C ALA A 283 -10.49 16.64 3.97
N ARG A 284 -11.13 15.73 4.71
CA ARG A 284 -10.45 14.75 5.59
C ARG A 284 -9.66 13.69 4.82
N CYS A 285 -10.08 13.36 3.60
CA CYS A 285 -9.36 12.45 2.72
C CYS A 285 -8.42 13.18 1.74
N ASP A 286 -8.15 14.46 1.95
CA ASP A 286 -7.28 15.33 1.13
C ASP A 286 -7.56 15.26 -0.38
N VAL A 287 -8.80 14.97 -0.80
CA VAL A 287 -9.17 14.73 -2.20
C VAL A 287 -8.77 15.93 -3.07
N GLY A 288 -8.12 15.66 -4.20
CA GLY A 288 -7.67 16.71 -5.13
C GLY A 288 -6.42 17.48 -4.67
N LYS A 289 -5.89 17.23 -3.47
CA LYS A 289 -4.57 17.73 -3.06
C LYS A 289 -3.47 16.90 -3.73
N PRO A 290 -2.40 17.54 -4.25
CA PRO A 290 -1.30 16.82 -4.86
C PRO A 290 -0.62 15.91 -3.83
N HIS A 291 -0.20 14.70 -4.25
CA HIS A 291 0.52 13.78 -3.35
C HIS A 291 1.90 14.31 -2.95
N VAL A 292 2.45 15.22 -3.74
CA VAL A 292 3.77 15.81 -3.58
C VAL A 292 3.60 17.31 -3.45
N PRO A 293 4.12 17.93 -2.38
CA PRO A 293 4.12 19.38 -2.25
C PRO A 293 4.77 20.06 -3.47
N PRO A 294 4.23 21.19 -3.95
CA PRO A 294 4.74 21.87 -5.16
C PRO A 294 6.25 22.16 -5.13
N GLU A 295 6.81 22.45 -3.97
CA GLU A 295 8.23 22.72 -3.76
C GLU A 295 9.15 21.52 -4.06
N LEU A 296 8.60 20.31 -3.97
CA LEU A 296 9.27 19.04 -4.27
C LEU A 296 8.91 18.48 -5.66
N ASP A 297 8.01 19.13 -6.42
CA ASP A 297 7.64 18.69 -7.77
C ASP A 297 8.46 19.46 -8.84
N PRO A 298 9.46 18.82 -9.47
CA PRO A 298 10.29 19.50 -10.46
C PRO A 298 9.51 19.96 -11.70
N ARG A 299 8.32 19.39 -11.97
CA ARG A 299 7.48 19.76 -13.11
C ARG A 299 6.68 21.05 -12.90
N ARG A 300 6.59 21.54 -11.67
CA ARG A 300 5.87 22.78 -11.32
C ARG A 300 6.78 24.00 -11.16
N LYS A 301 8.09 23.83 -11.33
CA LYS A 301 9.08 24.93 -11.29
C LYS A 301 9.35 25.55 -12.67
N SER A 302 8.60 25.18 -13.70
CA SER A 302 8.68 25.74 -15.07
C SER A 302 7.49 26.63 -15.38
#